data_AF-A0A7Y5N756-F1
#
_entry.id   AF-A0A7Y5N756-F1
#
_cell.length_a   1.000
_cell.length_b   1.000
_cell.length_c   1.000
_cell.angle_alpha   90.00
_cell.angle_beta   90.00
_cell.angle_gamma   90.00
#
_symmetry.space_group_name_H-M   'P 1'
#
loop_
_entity.id
_entity.type
_entity.pdbx_description
1 polymer ?
#
loop_
_entity_poly.entity_id
_entity_poly.type
_entity_poly.pdbx_seq_one_letter_code
_entity_poly.pdbx_strand_id
1 'polypeptide(L)'
;SRGGAARAAGADSAPDSLRKFYVLGSLDGNCFVQTQARLRYSGSRVYIYEDTGVRDSLTTSEYGSFGKLFDDVLYAIDTAAFGQPSDVDGNGHIIVLLSQKINQLTDSASCRKQGYVAGYFFGYDLTNGSGSNRSEVFYSVAPDSTARFSCAHSRSQVKRGTPPTFIHEFQHMISYNQHVLLRGGQGEVTWLNEGLSHIAEELGSKYYEAKYPAPSGRTDPAQLFPDSSQGFIVPDFENAYNYLRASQKHSVTTFAGMGTLEERGAAWLFLRWLGDQKGEQIYKQLVQTNRRGIDNVSAAAGEPFPALFGDFGIATYADSIDGVPRSAVPARYRFISRDTRKIFARVCGTALFPNQTCPPPIVPVALGCASSSTRSMVQGTSTYYIVGGSAGCTSTRIDMTAAGGAPLPSTLQPQIAIFRLP
;
A
#
# COMPACT_ATOMS: atom_id res chain seq x y z
N SER A 1 14.64 21.20 -37.47
CA SER A 1 13.63 22.08 -36.87
C SER A 1 12.23 21.61 -37.26
N ARG A 2 11.51 21.00 -36.34
CA ARG A 2 10.04 20.85 -36.42
C ARG A 2 9.51 21.21 -35.05
N GLY A 3 9.01 22.44 -34.95
CA GLY A 3 8.43 22.96 -33.73
C GLY A 3 7.22 22.13 -33.34
N GLY A 4 7.26 21.55 -32.15
CA GLY A 4 6.06 21.05 -31.48
C GLY A 4 5.18 22.25 -31.18
N ALA A 5 3.98 22.25 -31.74
CA ALA A 5 2.96 23.18 -31.31
C ALA A 5 2.66 22.88 -29.83
N ALA A 6 3.00 23.82 -28.95
CA ALA A 6 2.48 23.84 -27.60
C ALA A 6 0.95 23.79 -27.69
N ARG A 7 0.35 22.66 -27.29
CA ARG A 7 -1.10 22.61 -27.09
C ARG A 7 -1.42 23.66 -26.03
N ALA A 8 -2.35 24.55 -26.37
CA ALA A 8 -2.67 25.71 -25.54
C ALA A 8 -3.13 25.26 -24.15
N ALA A 9 -2.27 25.43 -23.14
CA ALA A 9 -2.57 25.27 -21.72
C ALA A 9 -3.65 26.24 -21.18
N GLY A 10 -4.28 27.04 -22.06
CA GLY A 10 -5.09 28.20 -21.68
C GLY A 10 -6.58 27.98 -21.45
N ALA A 11 -7.16 26.83 -21.83
CA ALA A 11 -8.59 26.56 -21.65
C ALA A 11 -8.88 25.67 -20.42
N ASP A 12 -8.02 24.69 -20.14
CA ASP A 12 -8.21 23.75 -19.04
C ASP A 12 -7.79 24.31 -17.67
N SER A 13 -6.93 25.33 -17.61
CA SER A 13 -6.41 25.90 -16.36
C SER A 13 -7.28 27.02 -15.75
N ALA A 14 -8.28 27.51 -16.49
CA ALA A 14 -9.14 28.58 -16.01
C ALA A 14 -10.00 28.10 -14.82
N PRO A 15 -10.08 28.85 -13.70
CA PRO A 15 -10.95 28.49 -12.58
C PRO A 15 -12.38 28.20 -13.04
N ASP A 16 -13.01 27.17 -12.49
CA ASP A 16 -14.35 26.70 -12.82
C ASP A 16 -14.56 26.23 -14.28
N SER A 17 -13.49 26.03 -15.07
CA SER A 17 -13.56 25.41 -16.40
C SER A 17 -14.17 24.00 -16.33
N LEU A 18 -14.83 23.58 -17.41
CA LEU A 18 -15.44 22.26 -17.53
C LEU A 18 -14.60 21.39 -18.46
N ARG A 19 -14.24 20.19 -18.01
CA ARG A 19 -13.54 19.18 -18.81
C ARG A 19 -14.31 17.86 -18.78
N LYS A 20 -14.30 17.16 -19.91
CA LYS A 20 -14.83 15.79 -19.99
C LYS A 20 -13.73 14.80 -19.66
N PHE A 21 -14.07 13.77 -18.90
CA PHE A 21 -13.19 12.68 -18.53
C PHE A 21 -13.81 11.34 -18.92
N TYR A 22 -12.97 10.39 -19.31
CA TYR A 22 -13.31 8.98 -19.29
C TYR A 22 -13.00 8.43 -17.90
N VAL A 23 -13.88 7.60 -17.35
CA VAL A 23 -13.66 6.90 -16.07
C VAL A 23 -14.11 5.46 -16.21
N LEU A 24 -13.58 4.57 -15.37
CA LEU A 24 -14.02 3.19 -15.32
C LEU A 24 -15.52 3.10 -15.01
N GLY A 25 -16.23 2.28 -15.77
CA GLY A 25 -17.61 1.86 -15.49
C GLY A 25 -17.70 0.59 -14.65
N SER A 26 -16.62 -0.20 -14.61
CA SER A 26 -16.47 -1.42 -13.82
C SER A 26 -14.99 -1.67 -13.51
N LEU A 27 -14.71 -2.49 -12.50
CA LEU A 27 -13.34 -2.81 -12.06
C LEU A 27 -12.63 -3.84 -12.95
N ASP A 28 -13.29 -4.37 -13.97
CA ASP A 28 -12.64 -5.22 -14.98
C ASP A 28 -11.72 -4.42 -15.95
N GLY A 29 -11.77 -3.08 -15.90
CA GLY A 29 -10.91 -2.21 -16.70
C GLY A 29 -11.28 -2.09 -18.18
N ASN A 30 -12.38 -2.71 -18.61
CA ASN A 30 -12.77 -2.81 -20.03
C ASN A 30 -14.01 -1.98 -20.38
N CYS A 31 -14.64 -1.34 -19.40
CA CYS A 31 -15.79 -0.46 -19.58
C CYS A 31 -15.42 0.99 -19.21
N PHE A 32 -15.62 1.92 -20.14
CA PHE A 32 -15.40 3.36 -19.91
C PHE A 32 -16.69 4.13 -20.04
N VAL A 33 -16.96 5.01 -19.07
CA VAL A 33 -18.07 5.96 -19.12
C VAL A 33 -17.52 7.38 -19.13
N GLN A 34 -18.20 8.28 -19.82
CA GLN A 34 -17.84 9.69 -19.82
C GLN A 34 -18.52 10.42 -18.67
N THR A 35 -17.81 11.38 -18.10
CA THR A 35 -18.36 12.35 -17.17
C THR A 35 -17.82 13.75 -17.45
N GLN A 36 -18.49 14.77 -16.92
CA GLN A 36 -18.06 16.16 -17.01
C GLN A 36 -17.76 16.68 -15.61
N ALA A 37 -16.58 17.27 -15.45
CA ALA A 37 -16.08 17.77 -14.18
C ALA A 37 -15.65 19.22 -14.28
N ARG A 38 -15.69 19.91 -13.15
CA ARG A 38 -15.34 21.33 -12.99
C ARG A 38 -14.02 21.46 -12.26
N LEU A 39 -13.13 22.31 -12.76
CA LEU A 39 -11.88 22.65 -12.06
C LEU A 39 -12.20 23.39 -10.77
N ARG A 40 -11.91 22.77 -9.62
CA ARG A 40 -12.13 23.33 -8.28
C ARG A 40 -10.88 23.96 -7.68
N TYR A 41 -9.70 23.50 -8.10
CA TYR A 41 -8.42 24.05 -7.66
C TYR A 41 -7.37 23.96 -8.76
N SER A 42 -6.60 25.03 -8.91
CA SER A 42 -5.44 25.12 -9.80
C SER A 42 -4.20 25.43 -8.96
N GLY A 43 -3.31 24.45 -8.85
CA GLY A 43 -2.05 24.53 -8.11
C GLY A 43 -0.85 24.72 -9.02
N SER A 44 0.34 24.56 -8.44
CA SER A 44 1.61 24.59 -9.17
C SER A 44 2.01 23.24 -9.76
N ARG A 45 1.50 22.13 -9.19
CA ARG A 45 1.71 20.76 -9.65
C ARG A 45 0.42 19.98 -9.83
N VAL A 46 -0.72 20.48 -9.33
CA VAL A 46 -1.98 19.73 -9.36
C VAL A 46 -3.17 20.54 -9.85
N TYR A 47 -4.02 19.90 -10.64
CA TYR A 47 -5.39 20.33 -10.91
C TYR A 47 -6.37 19.39 -10.23
N ILE A 48 -7.29 19.94 -9.44
CA ILE A 48 -8.34 19.15 -8.80
C ILE A 48 -9.67 19.47 -9.46
N TYR A 49 -10.25 18.45 -10.10
CA TYR A 49 -11.57 18.50 -10.69
C TYR A 49 -12.58 17.78 -9.80
N GLU A 50 -13.80 18.30 -9.75
CA GLU A 50 -14.95 17.63 -9.16
C GLU A 50 -15.99 17.39 -10.25
N ASP A 51 -16.47 16.16 -10.34
CA ASP A 51 -17.55 15.79 -11.23
C ASP A 51 -18.83 16.59 -10.93
N THR A 52 -19.46 17.12 -11.97
CA THR A 52 -20.65 17.96 -11.86
C THR A 52 -21.88 17.25 -11.30
N GLY A 53 -21.85 15.91 -11.21
CA GLY A 53 -22.89 15.12 -10.54
C GLY A 53 -22.72 14.98 -9.02
N VAL A 54 -21.63 15.47 -8.42
CA VAL A 54 -21.43 15.50 -6.96
C VAL A 54 -22.37 16.54 -6.34
N ARG A 55 -23.20 16.11 -5.38
CA ARG A 55 -24.18 16.98 -4.71
C ARG A 55 -23.72 17.53 -3.37
N ASP A 56 -22.87 16.81 -2.66
CA ASP A 56 -22.36 17.17 -1.33
C ASP A 56 -20.94 17.74 -1.42
N SER A 57 -20.75 18.71 -2.33
CA SER A 57 -19.45 19.27 -2.67
C SER A 57 -18.66 19.74 -1.45
N LEU A 58 -17.34 19.54 -1.50
CA LEU A 58 -16.41 20.19 -0.57
C LEU A 58 -16.41 21.71 -0.80
N THR A 59 -15.95 22.48 0.19
CA THR A 59 -15.78 23.94 0.04
C THR A 59 -14.54 24.27 -0.80
N THR A 60 -14.48 25.49 -1.31
CA THR A 60 -13.27 26.02 -1.97
C THR A 60 -12.03 25.94 -1.08
N SER A 61 -12.17 26.19 0.23
CA SER A 61 -11.05 26.09 1.18
C SER A 61 -10.58 24.65 1.40
N GLU A 62 -11.50 23.67 1.34
CA GLU A 62 -11.18 22.25 1.45
C GLU A 62 -10.43 21.76 0.20
N TYR A 63 -10.89 22.13 -1.00
CA TYR A 63 -10.14 21.88 -2.24
C TYR A 63 -8.76 22.55 -2.23
N GLY A 64 -8.69 23.79 -1.74
CA GLY A 64 -7.41 24.50 -1.55
C GLY A 64 -6.47 23.80 -0.57
N SER A 65 -7.00 23.12 0.44
CA SER A 65 -6.20 22.37 1.41
C SER A 65 -5.61 21.10 0.78
N PHE A 66 -6.40 20.38 -0.02
CA PHE A 66 -5.91 19.22 -0.78
C PHE A 66 -4.82 19.61 -1.77
N GLY A 67 -5.07 20.66 -2.55
CA GLY A 67 -4.14 21.12 -3.57
C GLY A 67 -2.80 21.57 -3.00
N LYS A 68 -2.82 22.37 -1.93
CA LYS A 68 -1.60 22.77 -1.21
C LYS A 68 -0.87 21.58 -0.61
N LEU A 69 -1.60 20.64 0.00
CA LEU A 69 -0.98 19.46 0.56
C LEU A 69 -0.24 18.65 -0.51
N PHE A 70 -0.85 18.47 -1.68
CA PHE A 70 -0.21 17.76 -2.78
C PHE A 70 1.02 18.52 -3.31
N ASP A 71 0.86 19.80 -3.65
CA ASP A 71 1.92 20.66 -4.19
C ASP A 71 3.13 20.77 -3.24
N ASP A 72 2.87 21.05 -1.96
CA ASP A 72 3.91 21.44 -0.99
C ASP A 72 4.55 20.23 -0.28
N VAL A 73 3.86 19.08 -0.26
CA VAL A 73 4.28 17.91 0.55
C VAL A 73 4.28 16.63 -0.27
N LEU A 74 3.13 16.15 -0.74
CA LEU A 74 3.01 14.78 -1.25
C LEU A 74 3.81 14.57 -2.54
N TYR A 75 3.78 15.54 -3.45
CA TYR A 75 4.52 15.46 -4.72
C TYR A 75 6.03 15.30 -4.48
N ALA A 76 6.59 16.06 -3.52
CA ALA A 76 8.01 16.01 -3.20
C ALA A 76 8.41 14.69 -2.54
N ILE A 77 7.56 14.13 -1.67
CA ILE A 77 7.80 12.84 -1.02
C ILE A 77 7.95 11.73 -2.07
N ASP A 78 6.96 11.59 -2.96
CA ASP A 78 6.96 10.50 -3.93
C ASP A 78 8.03 10.67 -5.01
N THR A 79 8.24 11.90 -5.49
CA THR A 79 9.28 12.11 -6.50
C THR A 79 10.68 11.90 -5.96
N ALA A 80 10.90 12.18 -4.67
CA ALA A 80 12.15 11.85 -3.99
C ALA A 80 12.30 10.34 -3.79
N ALA A 81 11.23 9.62 -3.42
CA ALA A 81 11.27 8.19 -3.11
C ALA A 81 11.29 7.28 -4.35
N PHE A 82 10.53 7.61 -5.39
CA PHE A 82 10.26 6.68 -6.50
C PHE A 82 10.74 7.22 -7.86
N GLY A 83 10.69 8.53 -8.08
CA GLY A 83 11.12 9.17 -9.33
C GLY A 83 10.06 10.10 -9.92
N GLN A 84 10.30 10.60 -11.14
CA GLN A 84 9.40 11.57 -11.75
C GLN A 84 8.21 10.88 -12.45
N PRO A 85 7.01 11.51 -12.45
CA PRO A 85 5.91 11.12 -13.33
C PRO A 85 6.22 11.48 -14.80
N SER A 86 5.34 11.09 -15.70
CA SER A 86 5.32 11.60 -17.08
C SER A 86 4.66 12.99 -17.17
N ASP A 87 4.64 13.55 -18.37
CA ASP A 87 3.82 14.73 -18.73
C ASP A 87 3.34 14.54 -20.19
N VAL A 88 2.43 13.58 -20.39
CA VAL A 88 2.02 13.13 -21.73
C VAL A 88 1.16 14.15 -22.46
N ASP A 89 0.45 15.01 -21.71
CA ASP A 89 -0.35 16.09 -22.28
C ASP A 89 0.37 17.45 -22.34
N GLY A 90 1.55 17.55 -21.74
CA GLY A 90 2.43 18.71 -21.77
C GLY A 90 1.91 19.89 -20.95
N ASN A 91 1.00 19.65 -20.00
CA ASN A 91 0.41 20.69 -19.17
C ASN A 91 1.23 20.95 -17.89
N GLY A 92 2.13 20.03 -17.50
CA GLY A 92 3.00 20.14 -16.32
C GLY A 92 2.34 19.90 -14.96
N HIS A 93 1.10 19.40 -14.93
CA HIS A 93 0.27 19.17 -13.74
C HIS A 93 -0.29 17.75 -13.71
N ILE A 94 -0.39 17.22 -12.50
CA ILE A 94 -1.15 16.01 -12.20
C ILE A 94 -2.62 16.38 -12.02
N ILE A 95 -3.52 15.60 -12.59
CA ILE A 95 -4.95 15.80 -12.49
C ILE A 95 -5.51 14.83 -11.45
N VAL A 96 -6.27 15.36 -10.49
CA VAL A 96 -7.10 14.56 -9.60
C VAL A 96 -8.56 14.78 -9.97
N LEU A 97 -9.30 13.70 -10.20
CA LEU A 97 -10.75 13.75 -10.35
C LEU A 97 -11.47 13.13 -9.15
N LEU A 98 -12.19 13.95 -8.39
CA LEU A 98 -13.18 13.48 -7.42
C LEU A 98 -14.52 13.29 -8.15
N SER A 99 -15.04 12.06 -8.17
CA SER A 99 -16.28 11.78 -8.88
C SER A 99 -17.16 10.74 -8.19
N GLN A 100 -18.47 10.97 -8.22
CA GLN A 100 -19.49 10.00 -7.83
C GLN A 100 -19.45 8.71 -8.68
N LYS A 101 -18.80 8.73 -9.85
CA LYS A 101 -18.57 7.52 -10.64
C LYS A 101 -17.63 6.55 -9.93
N ILE A 102 -16.67 7.03 -9.15
CA ILE A 102 -15.80 6.19 -8.33
C ILE A 102 -16.63 5.55 -7.22
N ASN A 103 -17.51 6.31 -6.56
CA ASN A 103 -18.43 5.76 -5.57
C ASN A 103 -19.29 4.62 -6.15
N GLN A 104 -19.64 4.66 -7.44
CA GLN A 104 -20.45 3.64 -8.12
C GLN A 104 -19.67 2.35 -8.47
N LEU A 105 -18.34 2.33 -8.35
CA LEU A 105 -17.52 1.14 -8.62
C LEU A 105 -17.72 0.04 -7.58
N THR A 106 -18.28 0.37 -6.42
CA THR A 106 -18.61 -0.58 -5.37
C THR A 106 -20.07 -0.40 -4.98
N ASP A 107 -20.89 -1.44 -5.17
CA ASP A 107 -22.28 -1.41 -4.75
C ASP A 107 -22.42 -1.33 -3.21
N SER A 108 -23.58 -0.87 -2.72
CA SER A 108 -23.81 -0.68 -1.28
C SER A 108 -23.73 -1.96 -0.44
N ALA A 109 -23.98 -3.14 -1.02
CA ALA A 109 -23.87 -4.41 -0.29
C ALA A 109 -22.40 -4.81 -0.12
N SER A 110 -21.61 -4.68 -1.18
CA SER A 110 -20.17 -4.90 -1.19
C SER A 110 -19.45 -3.91 -0.28
N CYS A 111 -19.78 -2.61 -0.34
CA CYS A 111 -19.15 -1.61 0.55
C CYS A 111 -19.29 -1.98 2.02
N ARG A 112 -20.50 -2.37 2.46
CA ARG A 112 -20.77 -2.70 3.86
C ARG A 112 -20.05 -3.96 4.34
N LYS A 113 -19.65 -4.85 3.44
CA LYS A 113 -19.05 -6.14 3.77
C LYS A 113 -17.54 -6.20 3.57
N GLN A 114 -17.03 -5.51 2.55
CA GLN A 114 -15.68 -5.70 2.02
C GLN A 114 -14.90 -4.39 1.86
N GLY A 115 -15.53 -3.24 2.11
CA GLY A 115 -14.95 -1.93 1.81
C GLY A 115 -15.23 -1.50 0.37
N TYR A 116 -14.60 -0.40 -0.04
CA TYR A 116 -14.89 0.30 -1.29
C TYR A 116 -13.60 0.77 -1.97
N VAL A 117 -13.70 1.10 -3.25
CA VAL A 117 -12.61 1.71 -4.00
C VAL A 117 -12.49 3.18 -3.60
N ALA A 118 -11.46 3.52 -2.83
CA ALA A 118 -11.20 4.89 -2.39
C ALA A 118 -10.64 5.79 -3.51
N GLY A 119 -9.87 5.18 -4.42
CA GLY A 119 -9.29 5.81 -5.59
C GLY A 119 -8.69 4.77 -6.52
N TYR A 120 -8.21 5.22 -7.67
CA TYR A 120 -7.37 4.42 -8.56
C TYR A 120 -6.57 5.32 -9.50
N PHE A 121 -5.44 4.80 -9.95
CA PHE A 121 -4.72 5.21 -11.13
C PHE A 121 -4.90 4.15 -12.23
N PHE A 122 -5.09 4.58 -13.47
CA PHE A 122 -5.22 3.68 -14.61
C PHE A 122 -4.24 4.04 -15.71
N GLY A 123 -3.17 3.25 -15.88
CA GLY A 123 -2.08 3.56 -16.81
C GLY A 123 -2.51 3.73 -18.28
N TYR A 124 -3.68 3.20 -18.67
CA TYR A 124 -4.25 3.44 -20.00
C TYR A 124 -4.54 4.92 -20.27
N ASP A 125 -4.78 5.73 -19.22
CA ASP A 125 -4.98 7.17 -19.32
C ASP A 125 -3.73 7.91 -19.83
N LEU A 126 -2.57 7.27 -19.82
CA LEU A 126 -1.33 7.82 -20.39
C LEU A 126 -1.12 7.44 -21.86
N THR A 127 -2.05 6.70 -22.47
CA THR A 127 -1.95 6.21 -23.86
C THR A 127 -2.74 7.07 -24.85
N ASN A 128 -2.61 6.79 -26.15
CA ASN A 128 -3.45 7.42 -27.18
C ASN A 128 -4.73 6.62 -27.52
N GLY A 129 -5.01 5.57 -26.75
CA GLY A 129 -6.13 4.66 -26.96
C GLY A 129 -7.51 5.34 -26.87
N SER A 130 -8.53 4.67 -27.43
CA SER A 130 -9.91 5.13 -27.29
C SER A 130 -10.40 4.91 -25.86
N GLY A 131 -10.99 5.94 -25.24
CA GLY A 131 -11.38 5.90 -23.84
C GLY A 131 -10.28 6.29 -22.86
N SER A 132 -9.09 6.66 -23.35
CA SER A 132 -8.02 7.25 -22.55
C SER A 132 -8.25 8.76 -22.36
N ASN A 133 -7.92 9.28 -21.18
CA ASN A 133 -7.86 10.73 -20.93
C ASN A 133 -6.63 11.41 -21.54
N ARG A 134 -5.62 10.63 -21.94
CA ARG A 134 -4.35 11.10 -22.52
C ARG A 134 -3.66 12.13 -21.62
N SER A 135 -3.65 11.91 -20.32
CA SER A 135 -3.11 12.82 -19.30
C SER A 135 -2.77 12.08 -18.01
N GLU A 136 -1.90 12.67 -17.20
CA GLU A 136 -1.60 12.26 -15.82
C GLU A 136 -2.81 12.46 -14.91
N VAL A 137 -3.78 11.54 -14.94
CA VAL A 137 -4.97 11.58 -14.09
C VAL A 137 -5.02 10.38 -13.15
N PHE A 138 -5.40 10.64 -11.90
CA PHE A 138 -5.89 9.63 -10.97
C PHE A 138 -7.19 10.09 -10.31
N TYR A 139 -7.90 9.14 -9.72
CA TYR A 139 -9.29 9.29 -9.31
C TYR A 139 -9.45 9.07 -7.82
N SER A 140 -10.41 9.77 -7.22
CA SER A 140 -10.78 9.60 -5.81
C SER A 140 -12.30 9.59 -5.68
N VAL A 141 -12.79 8.94 -4.63
CA VAL A 141 -14.19 9.09 -4.19
C VAL A 141 -14.55 10.55 -3.96
N ALA A 142 -15.82 10.87 -4.18
CA ALA A 142 -16.42 12.15 -3.85
C ALA A 142 -17.35 12.03 -2.64
N PRO A 143 -17.65 13.11 -1.91
CA PRO A 143 -18.61 13.05 -0.81
C PRO A 143 -20.00 12.63 -1.28
N ASP A 144 -20.61 11.74 -0.51
CA ASP A 144 -21.98 11.24 -0.68
C ASP A 144 -22.54 10.89 0.71
N SER A 145 -22.81 11.90 1.53
CA SER A 145 -23.30 11.72 2.91
C SER A 145 -24.65 10.98 2.98
N THR A 146 -25.42 10.98 1.89
CA THR A 146 -26.74 10.32 1.82
C THR A 146 -26.70 8.89 1.28
N ALA A 147 -25.52 8.33 1.01
CA ALA A 147 -25.35 6.98 0.46
C ALA A 147 -26.18 6.73 -0.81
N ARG A 148 -26.18 7.68 -1.75
CA ARG A 148 -26.96 7.55 -2.99
C ARG A 148 -26.36 6.52 -3.94
N PHE A 149 -25.05 6.37 -3.94
CA PHE A 149 -24.33 5.55 -4.93
C PHE A 149 -23.72 4.28 -4.36
N SER A 150 -23.38 4.28 -3.07
CA SER A 150 -22.79 3.14 -2.37
C SER A 150 -23.17 3.17 -0.88
N CYS A 151 -22.21 2.98 0.02
CA CYS A 151 -22.30 3.38 1.42
C CYS A 151 -22.10 4.90 1.58
N ALA A 152 -22.41 5.45 2.76
CA ALA A 152 -22.25 6.88 3.01
C ALA A 152 -20.77 7.25 3.11
N HIS A 153 -20.37 8.31 2.40
CA HIS A 153 -19.07 8.94 2.52
C HIS A 153 -19.26 10.41 2.90
N SER A 154 -19.20 10.71 4.19
CA SER A 154 -19.31 12.09 4.66
C SER A 154 -18.13 12.93 4.16
N ARG A 155 -18.34 14.23 4.01
CA ARG A 155 -17.25 15.20 3.73
C ARG A 155 -16.08 15.06 4.68
N SER A 156 -16.34 14.79 5.96
CA SER A 156 -15.30 14.59 6.97
C SER A 156 -14.46 13.33 6.71
N GLN A 157 -15.07 12.24 6.24
CA GLN A 157 -14.38 10.99 5.90
C GLN A 157 -13.54 11.19 4.64
N VAL A 158 -14.11 11.81 3.59
CA VAL A 158 -13.36 12.13 2.36
C VAL A 158 -12.15 13.00 2.69
N LYS A 159 -12.30 14.05 3.51
CA LYS A 159 -11.16 14.89 3.93
C LYS A 159 -10.03 14.14 4.63
N ARG A 160 -10.34 13.09 5.38
CA ARG A 160 -9.33 12.28 6.07
C ARG A 160 -8.72 11.21 5.17
N GLY A 161 -9.51 10.59 4.30
CA GLY A 161 -9.09 9.46 3.46
C GLY A 161 -8.46 9.86 2.12
N THR A 162 -8.78 11.04 1.59
CA THR A 162 -8.27 11.47 0.28
C THR A 162 -6.75 11.74 0.26
N PRO A 163 -6.13 12.38 1.27
CA PRO A 163 -4.68 12.58 1.27
C PRO A 163 -3.82 11.31 1.15
N PRO A 164 -4.06 10.21 1.91
CA PRO A 164 -3.33 8.97 1.70
C PRO A 164 -3.63 8.34 0.34
N THR A 165 -4.87 8.41 -0.16
CA THR A 165 -5.18 7.99 -1.54
C THR A 165 -4.38 8.78 -2.58
N PHE A 166 -4.17 10.09 -2.41
CA PHE A 166 -3.42 10.88 -3.40
C PHE A 166 -1.97 10.42 -3.54
N ILE A 167 -1.27 10.20 -2.42
CA ILE A 167 0.12 9.74 -2.45
C ILE A 167 0.20 8.28 -2.93
N HIS A 168 -0.79 7.46 -2.60
CA HIS A 168 -0.91 6.08 -3.10
C HIS A 168 -1.04 6.03 -4.63
N GLU A 169 -2.00 6.78 -5.20
CA GLU A 169 -2.23 6.74 -6.65
C GLU A 169 -1.13 7.46 -7.44
N PHE A 170 -0.47 8.46 -6.84
CA PHE A 170 0.67 9.12 -7.44
C PHE A 170 1.88 8.18 -7.54
N GLN A 171 2.12 7.33 -6.55
CA GLN A 171 3.10 6.25 -6.64
C GLN A 171 2.83 5.36 -7.86
N HIS A 172 1.58 4.92 -8.06
CA HIS A 172 1.24 4.06 -9.20
C HIS A 172 1.52 4.72 -10.55
N MET A 173 1.23 6.01 -10.66
CA MET A 173 1.52 6.81 -11.84
C MET A 173 3.03 6.89 -12.12
N ILE A 174 3.85 7.18 -11.10
CA ILE A 174 5.31 7.19 -11.21
C ILE A 174 5.82 5.81 -11.61
N SER A 175 5.32 4.76 -10.96
CA SER A 175 5.66 3.36 -11.25
C SER A 175 5.40 3.02 -12.72
N TYR A 176 4.22 3.35 -13.24
CA TYR A 176 3.88 3.11 -14.64
C TYR A 176 4.80 3.88 -15.60
N ASN A 177 5.09 5.16 -15.32
CA ASN A 177 6.03 5.93 -16.13
C ASN A 177 7.42 5.26 -16.18
N GLN A 178 7.94 4.85 -15.02
CA GLN A 178 9.30 4.30 -14.92
C GLN A 178 9.41 2.91 -15.56
N HIS A 179 8.45 2.02 -15.33
CA HIS A 179 8.46 0.66 -15.89
C HIS A 179 8.06 0.62 -17.37
N VAL A 180 7.02 1.36 -17.76
CA VAL A 180 6.39 1.24 -19.08
C VAL A 180 6.88 2.33 -20.03
N LEU A 181 6.68 3.60 -19.70
CA LEU A 181 6.90 4.69 -20.66
C LEU A 181 8.39 4.95 -20.91
N LEU A 182 9.21 5.01 -19.86
CA LEU A 182 10.65 5.29 -19.99
C LEU A 182 11.47 4.08 -20.39
N ARG A 183 11.02 2.86 -20.05
CA ARG A 183 11.81 1.63 -20.20
C ARG A 183 11.22 0.62 -21.18
N GLY A 184 10.04 0.89 -21.75
CA GLY A 184 9.37 0.01 -22.70
C GLY A 184 8.99 -1.35 -22.12
N GLY A 185 8.90 -1.45 -20.79
CA GLY A 185 8.56 -2.67 -20.08
C GLY A 185 7.06 -2.86 -19.91
N GLN A 186 6.72 -3.73 -18.98
CA GLN A 186 5.35 -3.95 -18.52
C GLN A 186 5.18 -3.31 -17.13
N GLY A 187 3.95 -2.99 -16.73
CA GLY A 187 3.68 -2.51 -15.38
C GLY A 187 4.14 -3.51 -14.32
N GLU A 188 4.56 -3.01 -13.15
CA GLU A 188 4.98 -3.84 -12.01
C GLU A 188 3.87 -4.83 -11.62
N VAL A 189 4.25 -6.00 -11.07
CA VAL A 189 3.29 -6.99 -10.59
C VAL A 189 2.53 -6.43 -9.38
N THR A 190 1.25 -6.80 -9.30
CA THR A 190 0.28 -6.22 -8.36
C THR A 190 0.82 -6.12 -6.93
N TRP A 191 1.34 -7.22 -6.36
CA TRP A 191 1.75 -7.23 -4.95
C TRP A 191 2.86 -6.20 -4.63
N LEU A 192 3.83 -6.06 -5.54
CA LEU A 192 4.97 -5.17 -5.34
C LEU A 192 4.56 -3.72 -5.59
N ASN A 193 3.75 -3.49 -6.63
CA ASN A 193 3.24 -2.16 -6.92
C ASN A 193 2.37 -1.62 -5.78
N GLU A 194 1.43 -2.43 -5.27
CA GLU A 194 0.56 -2.07 -4.15
C GLU A 194 1.36 -1.88 -2.86
N GLY A 195 2.30 -2.79 -2.58
CA GLY A 195 3.18 -2.64 -1.43
C GLY A 195 3.97 -1.33 -1.45
N LEU A 196 4.47 -0.90 -2.62
CA LEU A 196 5.19 0.37 -2.78
C LEU A 196 4.26 1.58 -2.61
N SER A 197 3.00 1.50 -3.01
CA SER A 197 2.01 2.55 -2.72
C SER A 197 1.72 2.68 -1.22
N HIS A 198 1.63 1.57 -0.49
CA HIS A 198 1.53 1.62 0.98
C HIS A 198 2.83 2.15 1.62
N ILE A 199 4.01 1.92 1.02
CA ILE A 199 5.23 2.63 1.44
C ILE A 199 5.11 4.14 1.20
N ALA A 200 4.48 4.58 0.12
CA ALA A 200 4.23 6.00 -0.14
C ALA A 200 3.35 6.62 0.98
N GLU A 201 2.31 5.90 1.40
CA GLU A 201 1.50 6.28 2.57
C GLU A 201 2.35 6.38 3.84
N GLU A 202 3.19 5.38 4.16
CA GLU A 202 4.10 5.46 5.32
C GLU A 202 5.05 6.66 5.26
N LEU A 203 5.56 7.03 4.08
CA LEU A 203 6.41 8.20 3.92
C LEU A 203 5.64 9.50 4.19
N GLY A 204 4.37 9.58 3.76
CA GLY A 204 3.44 10.65 4.15
C GLY A 204 3.23 10.72 5.66
N SER A 205 3.08 9.58 6.32
CA SER A 205 3.01 9.50 7.78
C SER A 205 4.27 10.02 8.47
N LYS A 206 5.45 9.57 8.01
CA LYS A 206 6.75 9.97 8.56
C LYS A 206 6.95 11.49 8.51
N TYR A 207 6.52 12.15 7.43
CA TYR A 207 6.54 13.61 7.34
C TYR A 207 5.77 14.26 8.52
N TYR A 208 4.55 13.81 8.78
CA TYR A 208 3.72 14.37 9.84
C TYR A 208 4.21 14.00 11.25
N GLU A 209 4.74 12.80 11.43
CA GLU A 209 5.38 12.38 12.68
C GLU A 209 6.58 13.26 13.02
N ALA A 210 7.41 13.60 12.03
CA ALA A 210 8.55 14.50 12.20
C ALA A 210 8.11 15.95 12.44
N LYS A 211 7.06 16.41 11.75
CA LYS A 211 6.50 17.76 11.89
C LYS A 211 5.82 17.98 13.25
N TYR A 212 5.20 16.92 13.80
CA TYR A 212 4.45 16.96 15.05
C TYR A 212 4.92 15.85 16.01
N PRO A 213 6.16 15.98 16.55
CA PRO A 213 6.67 15.03 17.53
C PRO A 213 5.79 15.01 18.77
N ALA A 214 5.71 13.87 19.46
CA ALA A 214 4.89 13.77 20.67
C ALA A 214 5.33 14.81 21.73
N PRO A 215 4.38 15.52 22.38
CA PRO A 215 2.92 15.34 22.32
C PRO A 215 2.19 16.19 21.25
N SER A 216 2.87 16.98 20.44
CA SER A 216 2.25 17.94 19.51
C SER A 216 1.35 17.29 18.44
N GLY A 217 0.33 18.03 17.98
CA GLY A 217 -0.53 17.60 16.86
C GLY A 217 -1.40 16.39 17.15
N ARG A 218 -1.84 16.19 18.41
CA ARG A 218 -2.66 15.07 18.85
C ARG A 218 -3.91 15.60 19.56
N THR A 219 -5.08 15.18 19.09
CA THR A 219 -6.34 15.45 19.78
C THR A 219 -6.48 14.55 21.01
N ASP A 220 -6.12 13.26 20.91
CA ASP A 220 -5.98 12.36 22.06
C ASP A 220 -4.50 12.28 22.48
N PRO A 221 -4.10 12.75 23.67
CA PRO A 221 -2.72 12.68 24.14
C PRO A 221 -2.15 11.26 24.25
N ALA A 222 -2.99 10.23 24.37
CA ALA A 222 -2.55 8.84 24.51
C ALA A 222 -2.16 8.20 23.15
N GLN A 223 -2.65 8.75 22.04
CA GLN A 223 -2.45 8.18 20.72
C GLN A 223 -0.97 8.23 20.27
N LEU A 224 -0.54 7.21 19.52
CA LEU A 224 0.84 7.10 19.09
C LEU A 224 1.20 8.13 18.00
N PHE A 225 0.36 8.24 16.96
CA PHE A 225 0.60 9.05 15.77
C PHE A 225 -0.11 10.41 15.84
N PRO A 226 0.45 11.53 15.36
CA PRO A 226 -0.29 12.80 15.29
C PRO A 226 -1.51 12.67 14.37
N ASP A 227 -2.54 13.50 14.59
CA ASP A 227 -3.83 13.43 13.88
C ASP A 227 -3.66 13.40 12.36
N SER A 228 -2.71 14.17 11.83
CA SER A 228 -2.41 14.25 10.40
C SER A 228 -1.72 13.01 9.81
N SER A 229 -1.13 12.15 10.65
CA SER A 229 -0.44 10.92 10.23
C SER A 229 -1.38 9.70 10.25
N GLN A 230 -2.42 9.71 11.09
CA GLN A 230 -3.24 8.51 11.32
C GLN A 230 -3.84 7.92 10.04
N GLY A 231 -4.37 8.78 9.16
CA GLY A 231 -4.97 8.35 7.89
C GLY A 231 -3.98 7.63 6.96
N PHE A 232 -2.67 7.91 7.10
CA PHE A 232 -1.61 7.37 6.26
C PHE A 232 -0.98 6.08 6.77
N ILE A 233 -1.22 5.68 8.03
CA ILE A 233 -0.43 4.57 8.62
C ILE A 233 -1.23 3.60 9.46
N VAL A 234 -2.34 4.04 10.06
CA VAL A 234 -3.18 3.16 10.87
C VAL A 234 -3.75 2.00 10.03
N PRO A 235 -4.29 2.23 8.81
CA PRO A 235 -4.77 1.14 7.97
C PRO A 235 -3.69 0.11 7.63
N ASP A 236 -2.46 0.54 7.37
CA ASP A 236 -1.34 -0.36 7.08
C ASP A 236 -1.00 -1.27 8.27
N PHE A 237 -0.98 -0.71 9.48
CA PHE A 237 -0.80 -1.52 10.69
C PHE A 237 -1.96 -2.48 10.94
N GLU A 238 -3.20 -2.05 10.71
CA GLU A 238 -4.38 -2.92 10.80
C GLU A 238 -4.28 -4.11 9.85
N ASN A 239 -4.01 -3.82 8.58
CA ASN A 239 -3.86 -4.79 7.52
C ASN A 239 -2.71 -5.78 7.80
N ALA A 240 -1.56 -5.26 8.24
CA ALA A 240 -0.41 -6.09 8.61
C ALA A 240 -0.70 -6.98 9.81
N TYR A 241 -1.40 -6.47 10.83
CA TYR A 241 -1.80 -7.26 11.99
C TYR A 241 -2.75 -8.41 11.59
N ASN A 242 -3.74 -8.12 10.74
CA ASN A 242 -4.67 -9.13 10.22
C ASN A 242 -3.96 -10.17 9.34
N TYR A 243 -2.99 -9.76 8.52
CA TYR A 243 -2.10 -10.67 7.81
C TYR A 243 -1.36 -11.60 8.77
N LEU A 244 -0.68 -11.07 9.78
CA LEU A 244 0.15 -11.88 10.69
C LEU A 244 -0.68 -12.96 11.42
N ARG A 245 -1.94 -12.64 11.78
CA ARG A 245 -2.91 -13.60 12.36
C ARG A 245 -3.35 -14.72 11.41
N ALA A 246 -3.19 -14.51 10.11
CA ALA A 246 -3.64 -15.43 9.07
C ALA A 246 -2.55 -15.63 8.00
N SER A 247 -1.28 -15.56 8.38
CA SER A 247 -0.12 -15.55 7.46
C SER A 247 0.01 -16.83 6.63
N GLN A 248 -0.65 -17.91 7.04
CA GLN A 248 -0.78 -19.16 6.29
C GLN A 248 -1.81 -19.09 5.14
N LYS A 249 -2.72 -18.11 5.16
CA LYS A 249 -3.83 -17.95 4.21
C LYS A 249 -3.62 -16.85 3.18
N HIS A 250 -2.89 -15.80 3.54
CA HIS A 250 -2.69 -14.62 2.69
C HIS A 250 -1.24 -14.56 2.22
N SER A 251 -1.05 -14.37 0.92
CA SER A 251 0.27 -14.36 0.31
C SER A 251 0.87 -12.96 0.31
N VAL A 252 2.19 -12.87 0.53
CA VAL A 252 2.96 -11.63 0.31
C VAL A 252 3.16 -11.39 -1.19
N THR A 253 3.33 -12.44 -1.99
CA THR A 253 3.81 -12.35 -3.39
C THR A 253 2.77 -12.69 -4.44
N THR A 254 1.64 -13.24 -4.05
CA THR A 254 0.63 -13.78 -4.96
C THR A 254 -0.75 -13.31 -4.53
N PHE A 255 -1.12 -12.10 -4.95
CA PHE A 255 -2.40 -11.50 -4.60
C PHE A 255 -3.57 -12.22 -5.26
N ALA A 256 -4.68 -12.36 -4.54
CA ALA A 256 -5.96 -12.73 -5.10
C ALA A 256 -6.61 -11.52 -5.77
N GLY A 257 -6.77 -11.54 -7.10
CA GLY A 257 -7.33 -10.41 -7.84
C GLY A 257 -6.49 -9.13 -7.67
N MET A 258 -7.07 -8.11 -7.05
CA MET A 258 -6.40 -6.82 -6.75
C MET A 258 -5.71 -6.78 -5.37
N GLY A 259 -5.67 -7.91 -4.65
CA GLY A 259 -5.10 -8.01 -3.32
C GLY A 259 -6.13 -7.75 -2.22
N THR A 260 -6.24 -8.69 -1.27
CA THR A 260 -7.01 -8.43 -0.03
C THR A 260 -6.32 -7.41 0.85
N LEU A 261 -7.04 -6.87 1.83
CA LEU A 261 -6.46 -5.94 2.81
C LEU A 261 -5.28 -6.59 3.56
N GLU A 262 -5.38 -7.86 3.93
CA GLU A 262 -4.28 -8.60 4.54
C GLU A 262 -3.08 -8.75 3.59
N GLU A 263 -3.30 -9.09 2.32
CA GLU A 263 -2.22 -9.22 1.34
C GLU A 263 -1.48 -7.88 1.12
N ARG A 264 -2.21 -6.77 1.12
CA ARG A 264 -1.65 -5.40 1.08
C ARG A 264 -0.81 -5.10 2.32
N GLY A 265 -1.32 -5.43 3.50
CA GLY A 265 -0.57 -5.32 4.76
C GLY A 265 0.68 -6.21 4.78
N ALA A 266 0.63 -7.38 4.17
CA ALA A 266 1.75 -8.30 4.04
C ALA A 266 2.86 -7.72 3.14
N ALA A 267 2.49 -7.18 1.97
CA ALA A 267 3.41 -6.55 1.03
C ALA A 267 4.06 -5.29 1.63
N TRP A 268 3.27 -4.42 2.27
CA TRP A 268 3.77 -3.26 3.01
C TRP A 268 4.77 -3.69 4.09
N LEU A 269 4.40 -4.66 4.94
CA LEU A 269 5.25 -5.11 6.05
C LEU A 269 6.58 -5.69 5.55
N PHE A 270 6.56 -6.44 4.44
CA PHE A 270 7.77 -6.94 3.78
C PHE A 270 8.67 -5.81 3.28
N LEU A 271 8.12 -4.86 2.51
CA LEU A 271 8.90 -3.76 1.95
C LEU A 271 9.42 -2.81 3.03
N ARG A 272 8.65 -2.63 4.09
CA ARG A 272 9.06 -1.88 5.27
C ARG A 272 10.28 -2.50 5.94
N TRP A 273 10.23 -3.80 6.20
CA TRP A 273 11.40 -4.53 6.72
C TRP A 273 12.57 -4.44 5.75
N LEU A 274 12.33 -4.58 4.45
CA LEU A 274 13.36 -4.49 3.42
C LEU A 274 14.05 -3.11 3.43
N GLY A 275 13.29 -2.02 3.57
CA GLY A 275 13.82 -0.67 3.73
C GLY A 275 14.65 -0.49 5.00
N ASP A 276 14.26 -1.12 6.12
CA ASP A 276 15.09 -1.15 7.33
C ASP A 276 16.43 -1.87 7.10
N GLN A 277 16.45 -2.95 6.30
CA GLN A 277 17.66 -3.72 6.03
C GLN A 277 18.58 -3.13 4.96
N LYS A 278 18.00 -2.37 4.01
CA LYS A 278 18.69 -1.92 2.79
C LYS A 278 18.78 -0.41 2.64
N GLY A 279 18.09 0.33 3.49
CA GLY A 279 17.89 1.78 3.37
C GLY A 279 16.78 2.11 2.37
N GLU A 280 16.13 3.27 2.58
CA GLU A 280 14.95 3.67 1.80
C GLU A 280 15.22 3.94 0.32
N GLN A 281 16.48 4.09 -0.10
CA GLN A 281 16.84 4.18 -1.53
C GLN A 281 16.45 2.94 -2.33
N ILE A 282 16.23 1.80 -1.67
CA ILE A 282 15.76 0.58 -2.34
C ILE A 282 14.41 0.79 -3.02
N TYR A 283 13.53 1.64 -2.45
CA TYR A 283 12.22 1.91 -3.05
C TYR A 283 12.34 2.56 -4.43
N LYS A 284 13.31 3.47 -4.60
CA LYS A 284 13.64 4.03 -5.92
C LYS A 284 14.16 2.98 -6.88
N GLN A 285 15.03 2.09 -6.41
CA GLN A 285 15.61 1.03 -7.23
C GLN A 285 14.56 0.04 -7.72
N LEU A 286 13.57 -0.28 -6.87
CA LEU A 286 12.44 -1.12 -7.21
C LEU A 286 11.53 -0.48 -8.28
N VAL A 287 11.41 0.84 -8.31
CA VAL A 287 10.58 1.54 -9.31
C VAL A 287 11.34 1.85 -10.61
N GLN A 288 12.62 2.23 -10.52
CA GLN A 288 13.40 2.73 -11.66
C GLN A 288 14.08 1.63 -12.46
N THR A 289 13.31 0.62 -12.87
CA THR A 289 13.82 -0.59 -13.53
C THR A 289 12.78 -1.19 -14.49
N ASN A 290 13.19 -2.12 -15.34
CA ASN A 290 12.28 -2.95 -16.15
C ASN A 290 12.07 -4.35 -15.54
N ARG A 291 12.78 -4.67 -14.45
CA ARG A 291 12.56 -5.89 -13.67
C ARG A 291 11.25 -5.77 -12.90
N ARG A 292 10.65 -6.91 -12.56
CA ARG A 292 9.37 -6.97 -11.85
C ARG A 292 9.35 -8.08 -10.79
N GLY A 293 8.47 -7.94 -9.81
CA GLY A 293 8.22 -8.93 -8.76
C GLY A 293 9.47 -9.40 -8.02
N ILE A 294 9.58 -10.70 -7.78
CA ILE A 294 10.67 -11.28 -6.99
C ILE A 294 12.06 -11.07 -7.63
N ASP A 295 12.13 -11.01 -8.96
CA ASP A 295 13.38 -10.75 -9.70
C ASP A 295 13.84 -9.31 -9.52
N ASN A 296 12.89 -8.38 -9.43
CA ASN A 296 13.16 -6.98 -9.10
C ASN A 296 13.74 -6.86 -7.69
N VAL A 297 13.04 -7.43 -6.71
CA VAL A 297 13.48 -7.40 -5.31
C VAL A 297 14.85 -8.02 -5.13
N SER A 298 15.10 -9.17 -5.75
CA SER A 298 16.40 -9.83 -5.65
C SER A 298 17.53 -8.97 -6.23
N ALA A 299 17.28 -8.33 -7.38
CA ALA A 299 18.25 -7.47 -8.04
C ALA A 299 18.54 -6.19 -7.24
N ALA A 300 17.49 -5.53 -6.73
CA ALA A 300 17.64 -4.30 -5.96
C ALA A 300 18.29 -4.54 -4.58
N ALA A 301 17.91 -5.63 -3.91
CA ALA A 301 18.47 -5.98 -2.61
C ALA A 301 19.89 -6.57 -2.69
N GLY A 302 20.30 -7.06 -3.86
CA GLY A 302 21.56 -7.79 -4.06
C GLY A 302 21.58 -9.14 -3.33
N GLU A 303 20.42 -9.73 -3.05
CA GLU A 303 20.26 -10.99 -2.33
C GLU A 303 19.14 -11.83 -2.95
N PRO A 304 19.23 -13.17 -2.94
CA PRO A 304 18.15 -14.01 -3.43
C PRO A 304 16.85 -13.80 -2.64
N PHE A 305 15.72 -13.64 -3.33
CA PHE A 305 14.40 -13.50 -2.70
C PHE A 305 14.09 -14.56 -1.63
N PRO A 306 14.39 -15.87 -1.82
CA PRO A 306 14.20 -16.88 -0.77
C PRO A 306 14.88 -16.56 0.57
N ALA A 307 16.09 -16.00 0.54
CA ALA A 307 16.81 -15.63 1.76
C ALA A 307 16.14 -14.43 2.44
N LEU A 308 15.78 -13.41 1.66
CA LEU A 308 15.07 -12.23 2.16
C LEU A 308 13.71 -12.62 2.77
N PHE A 309 12.97 -13.49 2.10
CA PHE A 309 11.65 -13.92 2.54
C PHE A 309 11.71 -14.75 3.83
N GLY A 310 12.70 -15.65 3.94
CA GLY A 310 12.95 -16.41 5.17
C GLY A 310 13.32 -15.52 6.36
N ASP A 311 14.21 -14.54 6.15
CA ASP A 311 14.62 -13.60 7.19
C ASP A 311 13.49 -12.65 7.61
N PHE A 312 12.70 -12.18 6.65
CA PHE A 312 11.47 -11.44 6.91
C PHE A 312 10.51 -12.26 7.77
N GLY A 313 10.26 -13.52 7.39
CA GLY A 313 9.43 -14.45 8.16
C GLY A 313 9.90 -14.54 9.61
N ILE A 314 11.20 -14.78 9.84
CA ILE A 314 11.78 -14.76 11.19
C ILE A 314 11.53 -13.42 11.88
N ALA A 315 11.78 -12.28 11.22
CA ALA A 315 11.63 -10.95 11.80
C ALA A 315 10.21 -10.65 12.29
N THR A 316 9.18 -11.11 11.57
CA THR A 316 7.76 -10.93 11.98
C THR A 316 7.42 -11.57 13.32
N TYR A 317 8.15 -12.62 13.72
CA TYR A 317 7.98 -13.27 15.01
C TYR A 317 9.03 -12.80 16.03
N ALA A 318 10.29 -12.74 15.64
CA ALA A 318 11.43 -12.61 16.53
C ALA A 318 11.65 -11.18 17.06
N ASP A 319 11.10 -10.14 16.44
CA ASP A 319 11.24 -8.79 16.98
C ASP A 319 10.45 -8.64 18.28
N SER A 320 11.16 -8.17 19.32
CA SER A 320 10.63 -7.87 20.66
C SER A 320 9.87 -9.03 21.33
N ILE A 321 10.36 -10.27 21.23
CA ILE A 321 9.82 -11.42 21.99
C ILE A 321 9.69 -11.08 23.48
N ASP A 322 8.53 -11.40 24.06
CA ASP A 322 8.21 -11.12 25.46
C ASP A 322 9.21 -11.83 26.40
N GLY A 323 9.75 -11.11 27.38
CA GLY A 323 10.76 -11.63 28.32
C GLY A 323 12.18 -11.74 27.76
N VAL A 324 12.39 -11.47 26.47
CA VAL A 324 13.70 -11.49 25.82
C VAL A 324 14.18 -10.06 25.58
N PRO A 325 15.42 -9.69 25.95
CA PRO A 325 15.98 -8.40 25.56
C PRO A 325 15.98 -8.23 24.04
N ARG A 326 15.42 -7.14 23.52
CA ARG A 326 15.36 -6.89 22.06
C ARG A 326 16.74 -6.92 21.38
N SER A 327 17.82 -6.63 22.11
CA SER A 327 19.20 -6.71 21.62
C SER A 327 19.74 -8.14 21.49
N ALA A 328 19.10 -9.14 22.12
CA ALA A 328 19.46 -10.55 21.97
C ALA A 328 19.09 -11.11 20.58
N VAL A 329 18.21 -10.42 19.86
CA VAL A 329 17.84 -10.76 18.48
C VAL A 329 18.65 -9.89 17.51
N PRO A 330 19.36 -10.48 16.51
CA PRO A 330 20.12 -9.73 15.52
C PRO A 330 19.30 -8.68 14.75
N ALA A 331 19.93 -7.60 14.29
CA ALA A 331 19.25 -6.54 13.50
C ALA A 331 18.52 -7.07 12.25
N ARG A 332 19.09 -8.10 11.60
CA ARG A 332 18.50 -8.76 10.43
C ARG A 332 17.09 -9.33 10.69
N TYR A 333 16.82 -9.71 11.93
CA TYR A 333 15.57 -10.34 12.36
C TYR A 333 14.67 -9.38 13.17
N ARG A 334 14.77 -8.08 12.89
CA ARG A 334 14.00 -7.02 13.58
C ARG A 334 13.50 -5.96 12.61
N PHE A 335 12.42 -5.28 12.97
CA PHE A 335 11.98 -4.04 12.34
C PHE A 335 12.67 -2.85 13.01
N ILE A 336 13.75 -2.37 12.42
CA ILE A 336 14.68 -1.44 13.05
C ILE A 336 14.01 -0.10 13.36
N SER A 337 13.34 0.51 12.38
CA SER A 337 12.79 1.87 12.53
C SER A 337 11.46 1.91 13.28
N ARG A 338 10.66 0.83 13.24
CA ARG A 338 9.41 0.70 14.00
C ARG A 338 9.27 -0.69 14.59
N ASP A 339 9.28 -0.78 15.91
CA ASP A 339 9.01 -2.02 16.64
C ASP A 339 7.53 -2.39 16.49
N THR A 340 7.22 -3.23 15.50
CA THR A 340 5.85 -3.54 15.08
C THR A 340 5.05 -4.21 16.19
N ARG A 341 5.66 -5.12 16.95
CA ARG A 341 5.02 -5.78 18.09
C ARG A 341 4.60 -4.78 19.17
N LYS A 342 5.48 -3.84 19.54
CA LYS A 342 5.13 -2.79 20.52
C LYS A 342 4.11 -1.81 19.97
N ILE A 343 4.16 -1.49 18.68
CA ILE A 343 3.18 -0.62 18.04
C ILE A 343 1.80 -1.29 18.10
N PHE A 344 1.68 -2.55 17.67
CA PHE A 344 0.42 -3.30 17.78
C PHE A 344 -0.11 -3.26 19.21
N ALA A 345 0.71 -3.63 20.20
CA ALA A 345 0.30 -3.59 21.60
C ALA A 345 -0.22 -2.21 22.07
N ARG A 346 0.28 -1.11 21.48
CA ARG A 346 -0.11 0.26 21.84
C ARG A 346 -1.31 0.79 21.08
N VAL A 347 -1.50 0.41 19.82
CA VAL A 347 -2.61 0.93 18.98
C VAL A 347 -3.90 0.13 19.16
N CYS A 348 -3.82 -1.09 19.71
CA CYS A 348 -4.98 -1.94 19.91
C CYS A 348 -5.94 -1.45 20.99
N GLY A 349 -7.24 -1.68 20.76
CA GLY A 349 -8.31 -1.20 21.64
C GLY A 349 -8.49 0.32 21.65
N THR A 350 -7.79 1.06 20.77
CA THR A 350 -7.98 2.50 20.60
C THR A 350 -9.10 2.77 19.60
N ALA A 351 -9.60 4.02 19.54
CA ALA A 351 -10.57 4.43 18.52
C ALA A 351 -10.08 4.23 17.07
N LEU A 352 -8.76 4.07 16.89
CA LEU A 352 -8.10 3.86 15.60
C LEU A 352 -7.96 2.38 15.25
N PHE A 353 -8.05 1.50 16.24
CA PHE A 353 -7.98 0.06 16.05
C PHE A 353 -9.00 -0.62 16.99
N PRO A 354 -10.29 -0.63 16.61
CA PRO A 354 -11.39 -0.94 17.52
C PRO A 354 -11.47 -2.42 17.94
N ASN A 355 -10.62 -3.28 17.38
CA ASN A 355 -10.43 -4.64 17.89
C ASN A 355 -9.92 -4.57 19.35
N GLN A 356 -10.76 -5.01 20.29
CA GLN A 356 -10.58 -4.81 21.74
C GLN A 356 -9.35 -5.51 22.33
N THR A 357 -8.80 -6.52 21.65
CA THR A 357 -7.59 -7.21 22.10
C THR A 357 -6.67 -7.50 20.93
N CYS A 358 -5.37 -7.25 21.11
CA CYS A 358 -4.34 -7.71 20.20
C CYS A 358 -3.39 -8.66 20.91
N PRO A 359 -3.73 -9.95 21.00
CA PRO A 359 -2.72 -10.95 21.33
C PRO A 359 -1.55 -10.87 20.34
N PRO A 360 -0.38 -11.42 20.70
CA PRO A 360 0.70 -11.62 19.74
C PRO A 360 0.14 -12.24 18.44
N PRO A 361 0.27 -11.57 17.28
CA PRO A 361 -0.50 -11.95 16.10
C PRO A 361 -0.04 -13.29 15.53
N ILE A 362 1.22 -13.66 15.73
CA ILE A 362 1.76 -14.97 15.40
C ILE A 362 1.76 -15.84 16.66
N VAL A 363 1.07 -16.98 16.59
CA VAL A 363 1.10 -18.03 17.60
C VAL A 363 1.75 -19.27 16.96
N PRO A 364 3.02 -19.59 17.29
CA PRO A 364 3.68 -20.76 16.73
C PRO A 364 3.03 -22.07 17.18
N VAL A 365 3.06 -23.07 16.30
CA VAL A 365 2.64 -24.43 16.63
C VAL A 365 3.80 -25.15 17.34
N ALA A 366 3.57 -25.62 18.56
CA ALA A 366 4.55 -26.41 19.29
C ALA A 366 4.63 -27.84 18.73
N LEU A 367 5.86 -28.30 18.44
CA LEU A 367 6.13 -29.69 18.04
C LEU A 367 7.03 -30.36 19.08
N GLY A 368 6.56 -31.49 19.63
CA GLY A 368 7.38 -32.35 20.51
C GLY A 368 8.34 -33.25 19.72
N CYS A 369 9.19 -34.01 20.41
CA CYS A 369 10.30 -34.76 19.79
C CYS A 369 9.87 -35.76 18.68
N ALA A 370 8.63 -36.24 18.71
CA ALA A 370 8.08 -37.19 17.73
C ALA A 370 6.74 -36.70 17.12
N SER A 371 6.50 -35.40 17.13
CA SER A 371 5.27 -34.80 16.58
C SER A 371 5.44 -34.42 15.12
N SER A 372 4.35 -34.49 14.36
CA SER A 372 4.28 -33.98 12.99
C SER A 372 3.12 -33.02 12.83
N SER A 373 3.19 -32.16 11.82
CA SER A 373 2.10 -31.27 11.44
C SER A 373 1.97 -31.22 9.93
N THR A 374 0.73 -31.28 9.45
CA THR A 374 0.41 -31.12 8.02
C THR A 374 -0.33 -29.81 7.83
N ARG A 375 0.07 -29.04 6.83
CA ARG A 375 -0.56 -27.77 6.43
C ARG A 375 -0.72 -27.71 4.92
N SER A 376 -1.76 -27.02 4.47
CA SER A 376 -1.87 -26.56 3.08
C SER A 376 -1.41 -25.11 3.06
N MET A 377 -0.52 -24.77 2.14
CA MET A 377 0.06 -23.44 1.99
C MET A 377 0.02 -23.03 0.52
N VAL A 378 -0.23 -21.75 0.29
CA VAL A 378 -0.11 -21.12 -1.02
C VAL A 378 1.28 -20.48 -1.12
N GLN A 379 1.81 -20.31 -2.32
CA GLN A 379 3.08 -19.62 -2.52
C GLN A 379 3.06 -18.24 -1.85
N GLY A 380 4.14 -17.89 -1.13
CA GLY A 380 4.27 -16.61 -0.45
C GLY A 380 3.52 -16.50 0.88
N THR A 381 2.96 -17.60 1.41
CA THR A 381 2.43 -17.66 2.78
C THR A 381 3.50 -18.18 3.75
N SER A 382 3.29 -17.99 5.05
CA SER A 382 4.21 -18.43 6.11
C SER A 382 3.47 -19.19 7.21
N THR A 383 4.17 -20.12 7.87
CA THR A 383 3.68 -20.78 9.08
C THR A 383 4.83 -20.94 10.07
N TYR A 384 4.51 -20.89 11.36
CA TYR A 384 5.49 -20.79 12.43
C TYR A 384 5.40 -21.99 13.35
N TYR A 385 6.55 -22.59 13.63
CA TYR A 385 6.68 -23.70 14.55
C TYR A 385 7.71 -23.36 15.62
N ILE A 386 7.46 -23.83 16.84
CA ILE A 386 8.45 -23.86 17.90
C ILE A 386 8.81 -25.32 18.19
N VAL A 387 10.11 -25.61 18.13
CA VAL A 387 10.68 -26.94 18.32
C VAL A 387 11.65 -26.91 19.50
N GLY A 388 11.71 -27.99 20.28
CA GLY A 388 12.55 -28.07 21.48
C GLY A 388 11.86 -27.56 22.75
N GLY A 389 12.57 -27.58 23.87
CA GLY A 389 12.06 -27.16 25.19
C GLY A 389 11.28 -28.23 25.99
N SER A 390 11.00 -29.40 25.40
CA SER A 390 10.48 -30.55 26.13
C SER A 390 11.64 -31.39 26.69
N ALA A 391 11.56 -31.74 27.98
CA ALA A 391 12.53 -32.65 28.60
C ALA A 391 12.60 -33.97 27.81
N GLY A 392 13.80 -34.38 27.38
CA GLY A 392 14.03 -35.67 26.71
C GLY A 392 14.35 -35.62 25.21
N CYS A 393 14.26 -34.48 24.52
CA CYS A 393 14.77 -34.39 23.15
C CYS A 393 16.31 -34.22 23.16
N THR A 394 17.07 -35.23 22.73
CA THR A 394 18.55 -35.17 22.65
C THR A 394 19.08 -34.56 21.34
N SER A 395 18.25 -34.55 20.29
CA SER A 395 18.53 -33.90 19.01
C SER A 395 17.21 -33.51 18.32
N THR A 396 17.26 -32.51 17.43
CA THR A 396 16.10 -32.07 16.65
C THR A 396 16.38 -32.33 15.17
N ARG A 397 15.59 -33.21 14.56
CA ARG A 397 15.53 -33.40 13.11
C ARG A 397 14.18 -32.86 12.62
N ILE A 398 14.23 -32.02 11.59
CA ILE A 398 13.02 -31.49 10.94
C ILE A 398 12.99 -32.07 9.53
N ASP A 399 11.98 -32.87 9.24
CA ASP A 399 11.71 -33.38 7.90
C ASP A 399 10.52 -32.61 7.31
N MET A 400 10.65 -32.12 6.08
CA MET A 400 9.59 -31.43 5.34
C MET A 400 9.23 -32.26 4.11
N THR A 401 8.03 -32.82 4.12
CA THR A 401 7.55 -33.77 3.11
C THR A 401 6.15 -33.39 2.63
N ALA A 402 5.71 -33.98 1.52
CA ALA A 402 4.30 -34.01 1.17
C ALA A 402 3.51 -34.83 2.21
N ALA A 403 2.18 -34.68 2.19
CA ALA A 403 1.30 -35.51 3.02
C ALA A 403 1.56 -37.00 2.74
N GLY A 404 1.74 -37.80 3.81
CA GLY A 404 2.09 -39.22 3.71
C GLY A 404 3.59 -39.53 3.58
N GLY A 405 4.47 -38.52 3.66
CA GLY A 405 5.94 -38.72 3.75
C GLY A 405 6.67 -38.75 2.41
N ALA A 406 5.98 -38.52 1.29
CA ALA A 406 6.62 -38.44 -0.02
C ALA A 406 7.46 -37.14 -0.18
N PRO A 407 8.50 -37.13 -1.03
CA PRO A 407 9.26 -35.90 -1.32
C PRO A 407 8.36 -34.79 -1.87
N LEU A 408 8.64 -33.54 -1.50
CA LEU A 408 7.96 -32.38 -2.11
C LEU A 408 8.44 -32.19 -3.56
N PRO A 409 7.53 -31.86 -4.51
CA PRO A 409 7.94 -31.49 -5.86
C PRO A 409 8.93 -30.32 -5.85
N SER A 410 10.03 -30.44 -6.58
CA SER A 410 11.06 -29.39 -6.67
C SER A 410 10.52 -28.08 -7.23
N THR A 411 9.45 -28.14 -8.04
CA THR A 411 8.75 -26.97 -8.59
C THR A 411 8.08 -26.10 -7.54
N LEU A 412 7.80 -26.64 -6.34
CA LEU A 412 7.23 -25.86 -5.23
C LEU A 412 8.27 -24.96 -4.56
N GLN A 413 9.56 -25.22 -4.76
CA GLN A 413 10.67 -24.52 -4.10
C GLN A 413 10.41 -24.33 -2.59
N PRO A 414 10.16 -25.42 -1.83
CA PRO A 414 9.83 -25.30 -0.42
C PRO A 414 11.00 -24.69 0.37
N GLN A 415 10.68 -23.84 1.34
CA GLN A 415 11.67 -23.11 2.14
C GLN A 415 11.45 -23.36 3.62
N ILE A 416 12.55 -23.48 4.36
CA ILE A 416 12.57 -23.53 5.83
C ILE A 416 13.61 -22.52 6.28
N ALA A 417 13.21 -21.59 7.13
CA ALA A 417 14.11 -20.68 7.84
C ALA A 417 14.13 -21.10 9.32
N ILE A 418 15.33 -21.26 9.89
CA ILE A 418 15.51 -21.69 11.28
C ILE A 418 16.18 -20.57 12.06
N PHE A 419 15.54 -20.16 13.14
CA PHE A 419 16.10 -19.21 14.11
C PHE A 419 16.13 -19.85 15.49
N ARG A 420 17.31 -19.85 16.12
CA ARG A 420 17.47 -20.31 17.50
C ARG A 420 17.06 -19.18 18.44
N LEU A 421 15.98 -19.39 19.20
CA LEU A 421 15.56 -18.43 20.22
C LEU A 421 16.65 -18.27 21.29
N PRO A 422 16.89 -17.04 21.77
CA PRO A 422 17.92 -16.72 22.75
C PRO A 422 17.62 -17.21 24.16
#